data_AF-A0A2P4SWM0-F1
#
_entry.id   AF-A0A2P4SWM0-F1
#
_cell.length_a   1.000
_cell.length_b   1.000
_cell.length_c   1.000
_cell.angle_alpha   90.00
_cell.angle_beta   90.00
_cell.angle_gamma   90.00
#
_symmetry.space_group_name_H-M   'P 1'
#
loop_
_entity.id
_entity.type
_entity.pdbx_description
1 polymer ?
#
loop_
_entity_poly.entity_id
_entity_poly.type
_entity_poly.pdbx_seq_one_letter_code
_entity_poly.pdbx_strand_id
1 'polypeptide(L)'
;MGTPGAAVRSIRPYGSSQQYLYAMKEDLAEWLKELYELDIEVGTFLEVLETGAVLCSHANHITRVAEDFAHACPSAAQHLRLPTAGVSCNPAAQPGTFQARDNVSNFIQWCRKEMDINGKTHCSSSTMMWCASWHHSW
;
A
#
# COMPACT_ATOMS: atom_id res chain seq x y z
N MET A 1 0.49 -4.23 -37.01
CA MET A 1 0.95 -5.34 -36.15
C MET A 1 0.88 -4.83 -34.71
N GLY A 2 -0.16 -5.22 -33.97
CA GLY A 2 -0.39 -4.76 -32.60
C GLY A 2 0.38 -5.62 -31.60
N THR A 3 1.16 -4.99 -30.73
CA THR A 3 1.79 -5.65 -29.59
C THR A 3 0.75 -5.90 -28.51
N PRO A 4 0.61 -7.12 -27.96
CA PRO A 4 -0.27 -7.34 -26.82
C PRO A 4 0.40 -6.70 -25.59
N GLY A 5 -0.24 -5.67 -25.04
CA GLY A 5 0.11 -5.15 -23.73
C GLY A 5 -0.03 -6.29 -22.71
N ALA A 6 1.07 -6.66 -22.08
CA ALA A 6 1.11 -7.64 -21.00
C ALA A 6 0.38 -7.06 -19.78
N ALA A 7 -0.94 -7.22 -19.74
CA ALA A 7 -1.69 -7.15 -18.50
C ALA A 7 -1.13 -8.24 -17.58
N VAL A 8 -0.70 -7.85 -16.38
CA VAL A 8 -0.28 -8.74 -15.32
C VAL A 8 -1.37 -9.80 -15.14
N ARG A 9 -1.10 -11.02 -15.60
CA ARG A 9 -1.95 -12.17 -15.29
C ARG A 9 -1.76 -12.42 -13.81
N SER A 10 -2.82 -12.29 -13.01
CA SER A 10 -2.76 -12.78 -11.65
C SER A 10 -2.31 -14.25 -11.66
N ILE A 11 -1.53 -14.64 -10.65
CA ILE A 11 -1.00 -16.00 -10.50
C ILE A 11 -2.15 -17.03 -10.43
N ARG A 12 -3.34 -16.61 -9.95
CA ARG A 12 -4.57 -17.38 -10.02
C ARG A 12 -5.47 -16.92 -11.18
N PRO A 13 -6.03 -17.85 -11.97
CA PRO A 13 -7.08 -17.51 -12.92
C PRO A 13 -8.38 -17.16 -12.18
N TYR A 14 -8.97 -16.01 -12.51
CA TYR A 14 -10.28 -15.60 -12.01
C TYR A 14 -11.30 -15.63 -13.14
N GLY A 15 -12.50 -16.11 -12.86
CA GLY A 15 -13.59 -16.21 -13.84
C GLY A 15 -14.24 -14.86 -14.16
N SER A 16 -14.02 -13.82 -13.33
CA SER A 16 -14.49 -12.46 -13.59
C SER A 16 -13.67 -11.40 -12.85
N SER A 17 -13.78 -10.15 -13.28
CA SER A 17 -13.18 -9.01 -12.56
C SER A 17 -13.75 -8.83 -11.15
N GLN A 18 -15.00 -9.20 -10.93
CA GLN A 18 -15.62 -9.16 -9.59
C GLN A 18 -14.98 -10.18 -8.65
N GLN A 19 -14.75 -11.42 -9.12
CA GLN A 19 -14.04 -12.44 -8.34
C GLN A 19 -12.62 -12.02 -8.02
N TYR A 20 -11.92 -11.42 -8.98
CA TYR A 20 -10.58 -10.87 -8.75
C TYR A 20 -10.58 -9.79 -7.66
N LEU A 21 -11.48 -8.80 -7.76
CA LEU A 21 -11.57 -7.71 -6.77
C LEU A 21 -11.98 -8.24 -5.39
N TYR A 22 -12.86 -9.23 -5.33
CA TYR A 22 -13.24 -9.85 -4.06
C TYR A 22 -12.04 -10.51 -3.38
N ALA A 23 -11.29 -11.35 -4.11
CA ALA A 23 -10.09 -11.99 -3.58
C ALA A 23 -9.04 -10.97 -3.15
N MET A 24 -8.81 -9.92 -3.94
CA MET A 24 -7.90 -8.84 -3.55
C MET A 24 -8.35 -8.13 -2.27
N LYS A 25 -9.65 -7.84 -2.13
CA LYS A 25 -10.18 -7.19 -0.93
C LYS A 25 -10.04 -8.09 0.29
N GLU A 26 -10.26 -9.40 0.13
CA GLU A 26 -10.11 -10.39 1.19
C GLU A 26 -8.66 -10.43 1.71
N ASP A 27 -7.69 -10.62 0.80
CA ASP A 27 -6.26 -10.63 1.14
C ASP A 27 -5.82 -9.32 1.85
N LEU A 28 -6.27 -8.17 1.33
CA LEU A 28 -5.92 -6.87 1.91
C LEU A 28 -6.62 -6.60 3.25
N ALA A 29 -7.86 -7.07 3.43
CA ALA A 29 -8.58 -6.93 4.69
C ALA A 29 -7.90 -7.75 5.79
N GLU A 30 -7.55 -9.01 5.51
CA GLU A 30 -6.83 -9.88 6.44
C GLU A 30 -5.49 -9.24 6.84
N TRP A 31 -4.72 -8.78 5.85
CA TRP A 31 -3.42 -8.15 6.10
C TRP A 31 -3.52 -6.87 6.95
N LEU A 32 -4.48 -5.98 6.67
CA LEU A 32 -4.65 -4.75 7.45
C LEU A 32 -5.23 -5.00 8.85
N LYS A 33 -6.05 -6.03 9.01
CA LYS A 33 -6.55 -6.48 10.32
C LYS A 33 -5.39 -6.88 11.22
N GLU A 34 -4.47 -7.70 10.72
CA GLU A 34 -3.31 -8.14 11.47
C GLU A 34 -2.33 -7.00 11.76
N LEU A 35 -2.08 -6.13 10.77
CA LEU A 35 -1.09 -5.07 10.90
C LEU A 35 -1.52 -3.92 11.83
N TYR A 36 -2.82 -3.64 11.93
CA TYR A 36 -3.36 -2.47 12.64
C TYR A 36 -4.46 -2.80 13.65
N GLU A 37 -4.72 -4.08 13.92
CA GLU A 37 -5.77 -4.54 14.83
C GLU A 37 -7.16 -3.97 14.48
N LEU A 38 -7.44 -3.81 13.18
CA LEU A 38 -8.68 -3.22 12.68
C LEU A 38 -9.81 -4.26 12.60
N ASP A 39 -11.02 -3.82 12.93
CA ASP A 39 -12.24 -4.57 12.62
C ASP A 39 -12.64 -4.38 11.15
N ILE A 40 -11.83 -4.94 10.26
CA ILE A 40 -12.02 -4.88 8.81
C ILE A 40 -12.35 -6.27 8.25
N GLU A 41 -13.35 -6.33 7.39
CA GLU A 41 -13.75 -7.54 6.68
C GLU A 41 -13.88 -7.22 5.19
N VAL A 42 -13.95 -8.26 4.34
CA VAL A 42 -14.16 -8.07 2.89
C VAL A 42 -15.42 -7.24 2.58
N GLY A 43 -16.46 -7.34 3.41
CA GLY A 43 -17.69 -6.56 3.31
C GLY A 43 -17.49 -5.07 3.66
N THR A 44 -16.77 -4.80 4.75
CA THR A 44 -16.55 -3.45 5.30
C THR A 44 -15.27 -2.77 4.80
N PHE A 45 -14.47 -3.45 3.97
CA PHE A 45 -13.14 -3.02 3.52
C PHE A 45 -13.09 -1.56 3.02
N LEU A 46 -14.03 -1.16 2.18
CA LEU A 46 -14.06 0.20 1.65
C LEU A 46 -14.54 1.23 2.68
N GLU A 47 -15.45 0.83 3.59
CA GLU A 47 -16.01 1.70 4.63
C GLU A 47 -14.95 2.02 5.67
N VAL A 48 -14.19 1.02 6.12
CA VAL A 48 -13.10 1.19 7.09
C VAL A 48 -11.99 2.08 6.53
N LEU A 49 -11.71 2.00 5.23
CA LEU A 49 -10.66 2.79 4.57
C LEU A 49 -11.16 4.13 4.02
N GLU A 50 -12.45 4.45 4.15
CA GLU A 50 -13.09 5.55 3.44
C GLU A 50 -12.48 6.92 3.77
N THR A 51 -12.09 7.14 5.03
CA THR A 51 -11.46 8.39 5.48
C THR A 51 -10.05 8.60 4.92
N GLY A 52 -9.43 7.54 4.40
CA GLY A 52 -8.03 7.51 3.99
C GLY A 52 -7.01 7.57 5.13
N ALA A 53 -7.44 7.70 6.40
CA ALA A 53 -6.53 7.89 7.52
C ALA A 53 -5.63 6.67 7.77
N VAL A 54 -6.19 5.45 7.67
CA VAL A 54 -5.43 4.20 7.81
C VAL A 54 -4.37 4.07 6.72
N LEU A 55 -4.72 4.41 5.47
CA LEU A 55 -3.79 4.38 4.33
C LEU A 55 -2.63 5.36 4.54
N CYS A 56 -2.94 6.57 5.00
CA CYS A 56 -1.92 7.55 5.31
C CYS A 56 -1.02 7.13 6.48
N SER A 57 -1.61 6.54 7.53
CA SER A 57 -0.87 5.97 8.66
C SER A 57 0.12 4.92 8.16
N HIS A 58 -0.32 4.03 7.26
CA HIS A 58 0.54 3.00 6.70
C HIS A 58 1.70 3.54 5.87
N ALA A 59 1.45 4.51 4.98
CA ALA A 59 2.52 5.16 4.24
C ALA A 59 3.55 5.81 5.17
N ASN A 60 3.10 6.52 6.20
CA ASN A 60 3.98 7.14 7.19
C ASN A 60 4.77 6.11 8.01
N HIS A 61 4.15 4.97 8.35
CA HIS A 61 4.84 3.88 9.02
C HIS A 61 5.96 3.28 8.13
N ILE A 62 5.68 3.04 6.85
CA ILE A 62 6.70 2.55 5.90
C ILE A 62 7.86 3.56 5.82
N THR A 63 7.57 4.86 5.66
CA THR A 63 8.62 5.89 5.62
C THR A 63 9.47 5.86 6.89
N ARG A 64 8.85 5.70 8.06
CA ARG A 64 9.56 5.63 9.34
C ARG A 64 10.47 4.41 9.43
N VAL A 65 9.97 3.22 9.09
CA VAL A 65 10.77 1.99 9.10
C VAL A 65 11.93 2.08 8.10
N ALA A 66 11.70 2.69 6.93
CA ALA A 66 12.75 2.91 5.94
C ALA A 66 13.83 3.89 6.45
N GLU A 67 13.44 4.95 7.16
CA GLU A 67 14.35 5.88 7.82
C GLU A 67 15.17 5.17 8.91
N ASP A 68 14.53 4.39 9.77
CA ASP A 68 15.21 3.64 10.84
C ASP A 68 16.20 2.62 10.25
N PHE A 69 15.81 1.93 9.18
CA PHE A 69 16.71 1.03 8.44
C PHE A 69 17.91 1.79 7.84
N ALA A 70 17.69 2.95 7.24
CA ALA A 70 18.76 3.75 6.66
C ALA A 70 19.79 4.21 7.70
N HIS A 71 19.34 4.53 8.91
CA HIS A 71 20.21 4.85 10.04
C HIS A 71 20.97 3.63 10.56
N ALA A 72 20.33 2.47 10.67
CA ALA A 72 20.95 1.25 11.17
C ALA A 72 21.95 0.64 10.18
N CYS A 73 21.66 0.72 8.87
CA CYS A 73 22.42 0.08 7.81
C CYS A 73 22.76 1.04 6.65
N PRO A 74 23.57 2.10 6.87
CA PRO A 74 23.78 3.15 5.86
C PRO A 74 24.34 2.64 4.53
N SER A 75 25.30 1.70 4.57
CA SER A 75 25.92 1.15 3.36
C SER A 75 24.94 0.33 2.51
N ALA A 76 23.99 -0.37 3.13
CA ALA A 76 22.96 -1.10 2.41
C ALA A 76 21.91 -0.15 1.85
N ALA A 77 21.52 0.87 2.63
CA ALA A 77 20.53 1.86 2.24
C ALA A 77 20.95 2.70 1.03
N GLN A 78 22.24 2.99 0.86
CA GLN A 78 22.77 3.72 -0.31
C GLN A 78 22.44 3.04 -1.66
N HIS A 79 22.18 1.73 -1.65
CA HIS A 79 21.87 0.96 -2.85
C HIS A 79 20.36 0.74 -3.05
N LEU A 80 19.52 1.25 -2.15
CA LEU A 80 18.08 1.06 -2.17
C LEU A 80 17.35 2.39 -2.42
N ARG A 81 16.23 2.31 -3.13
CA ARG A 81 15.27 3.41 -3.26
C ARG A 81 14.31 3.32 -2.08
N LEU A 82 14.64 4.00 -0.99
CA LEU A 82 13.80 4.06 0.20
C LEU A 82 12.88 5.29 0.13
N PRO A 83 11.63 5.19 0.63
CA PRO A 83 10.78 6.37 0.78
C PRO A 83 11.44 7.36 1.74
N THR A 84 11.46 8.63 1.38
CA THR A 84 12.18 9.70 2.11
C THR A 84 11.26 10.73 2.72
N ALA A 85 10.02 10.80 2.25
CA ALA A 85 8.99 11.68 2.77
C ALA A 85 7.74 10.88 3.14
N GLY A 86 7.05 11.30 4.20
CA GLY A 86 5.74 10.79 4.55
C GLY A 86 4.62 11.41 3.70
N VAL A 87 3.38 11.04 4.02
CA VAL A 87 2.16 11.58 3.43
C VAL A 87 1.46 12.53 4.39
N SER A 88 0.97 13.66 3.85
CA SER A 88 0.11 14.59 4.60
C SER A 88 -1.27 13.99 4.78
N CYS A 89 -1.78 14.03 6.02
CA CYS A 89 -3.05 13.42 6.39
C CYS A 89 -3.84 14.35 7.32
N ASN A 90 -5.13 14.50 7.04
CA ASN A 90 -6.08 15.06 7.99
C ASN A 90 -6.78 13.93 8.76
N PRO A 91 -6.39 13.64 10.02
CA PRO A 91 -6.99 12.56 10.79
C PRO A 91 -8.44 12.84 11.22
N ALA A 92 -8.89 14.09 11.15
CA ALA A 92 -10.27 14.46 11.48
C ALA A 92 -11.24 14.34 10.30
N ALA A 93 -10.76 13.91 9.12
CA ALA A 93 -11.58 13.69 7.94
C ALA A 93 -12.71 12.70 8.23
N GLN A 94 -13.93 13.07 7.85
CA GLN A 94 -15.10 12.22 8.00
C GLN A 94 -15.39 11.48 6.69
N PRO A 95 -16.02 10.29 6.74
CA PRO A 95 -16.51 9.58 5.56
C PRO A 95 -17.32 10.49 4.61
N GLY A 96 -17.20 10.27 3.30
CA GLY A 96 -17.89 11.05 2.27
C GLY A 96 -17.38 12.49 2.03
N THR A 97 -16.44 13.01 2.83
CA THR A 97 -15.96 14.40 2.71
C THR A 97 -14.88 14.60 1.65
N PHE A 98 -14.66 15.85 1.23
CA PHE A 98 -13.52 16.20 0.36
C PHE A 98 -12.19 15.89 1.04
N GLN A 99 -12.09 16.12 2.35
CA GLN A 99 -10.89 15.83 3.14
C GLN A 99 -10.55 14.34 3.15
N ALA A 100 -11.56 13.46 3.20
CA ALA A 100 -11.35 12.02 3.09
C ALA A 100 -10.79 11.64 1.71
N ARG A 101 -11.34 12.22 0.64
CA ARG A 101 -10.83 12.03 -0.73
C ARG A 101 -9.42 12.57 -0.90
N ASP A 102 -9.10 13.70 -0.26
CA ASP A 102 -7.76 14.29 -0.26
C ASP A 102 -6.74 13.38 0.43
N ASN A 103 -7.09 12.77 1.58
CA ASN A 103 -6.24 11.77 2.24
C ASN A 103 -5.92 10.59 1.30
N VAL A 104 -6.95 10.02 0.65
CA VAL A 104 -6.76 8.92 -0.31
C VAL A 104 -5.90 9.35 -1.50
N SER A 105 -6.13 10.56 -2.02
CA SER A 105 -5.34 11.13 -3.12
C SER A 105 -3.87 11.32 -2.73
N ASN A 106 -3.61 11.86 -1.54
CA ASN A 106 -2.26 12.04 -1.01
C ASN A 106 -1.54 10.69 -0.86
N PHE A 107 -2.22 9.66 -0.35
CA PHE A 107 -1.66 8.31 -0.27
C PHE A 107 -1.29 7.74 -1.65
N ILE A 108 -2.18 7.86 -2.64
CA ILE A 108 -1.91 7.38 -4.01
C ILE A 108 -0.72 8.13 -4.63
N GLN A 109 -0.63 9.45 -4.41
CA GLN A 109 0.50 10.25 -4.86
C GLN A 109 1.81 9.84 -4.19
N TRP A 110 1.77 9.58 -2.88
CA TRP A 110 2.91 9.04 -2.14
C TRP A 110 3.36 7.69 -2.71
N CYS A 111 2.46 6.74 -2.95
CA CYS A 111 2.78 5.45 -3.57
C CYS A 111 3.47 5.60 -4.94
N ARG A 112 2.99 6.53 -5.78
CA ARG A 112 3.61 6.80 -7.09
C ARG A 112 5.01 7.40 -6.97
N LYS A 113 5.17 8.35 -6.04
CA LYS A 113 6.38 9.14 -5.89
C LYS A 113 7.49 8.41 -5.13
N GLU A 114 7.14 7.81 -4.00
CA GLU A 114 8.11 7.25 -3.06
C GLU A 114 8.30 5.73 -3.26
N MET A 115 7.31 5.03 -3.84
CA MET A 115 7.35 3.59 -4.04
C MET A 115 7.41 3.16 -5.52
N ASP A 116 7.51 4.12 -6.46
CA ASP A 116 7.53 3.92 -7.92
C ASP A 116 6.35 3.09 -8.47
N ILE A 117 5.20 3.17 -7.81
CA ILE A 117 3.97 2.47 -8.23
C ILE A 117 3.29 3.30 -9.31
N ASN A 118 3.77 3.19 -10.55
CA ASN A 118 3.14 3.79 -11.72
C ASN A 118 2.12 2.83 -12.34
N GLY A 119 1.02 3.35 -12.89
CA GLY A 119 -0.08 2.57 -13.48
C GLY A 119 0.28 1.72 -14.72
N LYS A 120 1.57 1.46 -14.96
CA LYS A 120 2.12 0.69 -16.06
C LYS A 120 3.22 -0.31 -15.67
N THR A 121 3.61 -0.48 -14.40
CA THR A 121 4.81 -1.28 -14.10
C THR A 121 4.62 -2.38 -13.07
N HIS A 122 5.22 -3.52 -13.44
CA HIS A 122 5.68 -4.58 -12.56
C HIS A 122 6.16 -4.01 -11.23
N CYS A 123 5.44 -4.35 -10.16
CA CYS A 123 5.96 -4.23 -8.81
C CYS A 123 7.19 -5.13 -8.75
N SER A 124 8.40 -4.55 -8.68
CA SER A 124 9.57 -5.34 -8.29
C SER A 124 9.26 -5.84 -6.89
N SER A 125 9.13 -7.16 -6.74
CA SER A 125 8.74 -7.86 -5.52
C SER A 125 9.62 -7.56 -4.29
N SER A 126 10.62 -6.69 -4.43
CA SER A 126 11.51 -6.27 -3.35
C SER A 126 10.80 -5.34 -2.35
N THR A 127 9.93 -4.41 -2.75
CA THR A 127 9.48 -3.36 -1.80
C THR A 127 8.35 -3.80 -0.86
N MET A 128 7.45 -4.72 -1.29
CA MET A 128 6.43 -5.29 -0.38
C MET A 128 6.99 -6.37 0.56
N MET A 129 8.03 -7.11 0.14
CA MET A 129 8.64 -8.14 1.00
C MET A 129 9.43 -7.56 2.18
N TRP A 130 9.83 -6.29 2.13
CA TRP A 130 10.58 -5.65 3.21
C TRP A 130 9.72 -5.39 4.45
N CYS A 131 8.44 -5.05 4.30
CA CYS A 131 7.53 -4.93 5.46
C CYS A 131 7.18 -6.29 6.09
N ALA A 132 7.02 -7.34 5.27
CA ALA A 132 6.68 -8.67 5.77
C ALA A 132 7.87 -9.40 6.44
N SER A 133 9.11 -9.18 5.96
CA SER A 133 10.29 -9.85 6.54
C SER A 133 10.75 -9.27 7.87
N TRP A 134 10.47 -7.99 8.15
CA TRP A 134 10.92 -7.36 9.41
C TRP A 134 10.13 -7.87 10.63
N HIS A 135 8.86 -8.25 10.46
CA HIS A 135 7.99 -8.72 11.54
C HIS A 135 8.27 -10.18 11.99
N HIS A 136 9.12 -10.91 11.25
CA HIS A 136 9.50 -12.30 11.55
C HIS A 136 10.94 -12.47 12.04
N SER A 137 11.71 -11.38 12.15
CA SER A 137 13.11 -11.42 12.62
C SER A 137 13.34 -10.85 14.02
N TRP A 138 12.26 -10.60 14.78
CA TRP A 138 12.25 -10.44 16.23
C TRP A 138 10.95 -10.99 16.82
#